data_AF-A0A2V8V7A0-F1
#
_entry.id   AF-A0A2V8V7A0-F1
#
_cell.length_a   1.000
_cell.length_b   1.000
_cell.length_c   1.000
_cell.angle_alpha   90.00
_cell.angle_beta   90.00
_cell.angle_gamma   90.00
#
_symmetry.space_group_name_H-M   'P 1'
#
loop_
_entity.id
_entity.type
_entity.pdbx_description
1 polymer ?
#
loop_
_entity_poly.entity_id
_entity_poly.type
_entity_poly.pdbx_seq_one_letter_code
_entity_poly.pdbx_strand_id
1 'polypeptide(L)' 'MAEEKKGHKNEKVGEVVSTKMTKTIIVQVSRRVPHPLYKRIITKRKKFYAHDEESRAKL' A
#
# COMPACT_ATOMS: atom_id res chain seq x y z
N MET A 1 -26.31 16.35 19.59
CA MET A 1 -25.67 15.13 19.05
C MET A 1 -24.42 15.57 18.33
N ALA A 2 -23.24 15.36 18.93
CA ALA A 2 -21.98 15.84 18.38
C ALA A 2 -21.52 14.93 17.23
N GLU A 3 -21.21 15.50 16.08
CA GLU A 3 -20.55 14.77 14.98
C GLU A 3 -19.14 14.37 15.40
N GLU A 4 -18.89 13.06 15.48
CA GLU A 4 -17.55 12.52 15.64
C GLU A 4 -16.73 12.77 14.38
N LYS A 5 -15.79 13.71 14.45
CA LYS A 5 -14.81 13.95 13.38
C LYS A 5 -13.84 12.77 13.29
N LYS A 6 -14.10 11.80 12.40
CA LYS A 6 -13.17 10.71 12.09
C LYS A 6 -11.86 11.28 11.53
N GLY A 7 -10.73 10.88 12.13
CA GLY A 7 -9.39 11.25 11.65
C GLY A 7 -9.09 10.71 10.25
N HIS A 8 -8.25 11.43 9.50
CA HIS A 8 -7.84 11.03 8.16
C HIS A 8 -6.97 9.76 8.23
N LYS A 9 -7.39 8.70 7.51
CA LYS A 9 -6.61 7.47 7.40
C LYS A 9 -5.57 7.60 6.29
N ASN A 10 -4.39 7.03 6.49
CA ASN A 10 -3.34 7.03 5.50
C ASN A 10 -3.61 5.95 4.43
N GLU A 11 -3.99 6.38 3.24
CA GLU A 11 -4.21 5.51 2.09
C GLU A 11 -2.95 5.45 1.20
N LYS A 12 -2.72 4.30 0.57
CA LYS A 12 -1.57 4.07 -0.32
C LYS A 12 -2.02 3.30 -1.55
N VAL A 13 -1.61 3.77 -2.72
CA VAL A 13 -1.86 3.11 -4.00
C VAL A 13 -0.63 2.29 -4.38
N GLY A 14 -0.85 1.06 -4.85
CA GLY A 14 0.22 0.15 -5.26
C GLY A 14 -0.30 -0.94 -6.19
N GLU A 15 0.62 -1.72 -6.73
CA GLU A 15 0.33 -2.81 -7.67
C GLU A 15 0.21 -4.13 -6.93
N VAL A 16 -0.72 -4.99 -7.34
CA VAL A 16 -0.83 -6.35 -6.81
C VAL A 16 0.33 -7.18 -7.35
N VAL A 17 1.04 -7.91 -6.49
CA VAL A 17 2.17 -8.77 -6.88
C VAL A 17 1.84 -10.25 -6.74
N SER A 18 0.98 -10.61 -5.76
CA SER A 18 0.60 -12.00 -5.54
C SER A 18 -0.78 -12.09 -4.89
N THR A 19 -1.57 -13.03 -5.39
CA THR A 19 -2.91 -13.39 -4.90
C THR A 19 -2.95 -14.83 -4.37
N LYS A 20 -1.78 -15.44 -4.12
CA LYS A 20 -1.69 -16.88 -3.77
C LYS A 20 -2.23 -17.23 -2.37
N MET A 21 -2.50 -16.26 -1.51
CA MET A 21 -2.93 -16.51 -0.13
C MET A 21 -4.46 -16.41 -0.02
N THR A 22 -5.03 -17.18 0.91
CA THR A 22 -6.46 -17.18 1.18
C THR A 22 -6.88 -15.85 1.82
N LYS A 23 -7.80 -15.12 1.19
CA LYS A 23 -8.35 -13.82 1.65
C LYS A 23 -7.33 -12.69 1.84
N THR A 24 -6.09 -12.85 1.38
CA THR A 24 -5.04 -11.84 1.54
C THR A 24 -4.27 -11.64 0.24
N ILE A 25 -4.13 -10.39 -0.19
CA ILE A 25 -3.33 -10.01 -1.35
C ILE A 25 -2.04 -9.31 -0.93
N ILE A 26 -0.98 -9.53 -1.70
CA ILE A 26 0.30 -8.83 -1.53
C ILE A 26 0.33 -7.65 -2.50
N VAL A 27 0.31 -6.43 -1.98
CA VAL A 27 0.40 -5.18 -2.73
C VAL A 27 1.79 -4.58 -2.58
N GLN A 28 2.43 -4.21 -3.67
CA GLN A 28 3.70 -3.50 -3.67
C GLN A 28 3.47 -2.01 -3.90
N VAL A 29 3.87 -1.20 -2.93
CA VAL A 29 3.85 0.26 -3.05
C VAL A 29 5.25 0.74 -3.41
N SER A 30 5.34 1.49 -4.51
CA SER A 30 6.57 2.18 -4.90
C SER A 30 6.51 3.63 -4.42
N ARG A 31 7.63 4.13 -3.87
CA ARG A 31 7.78 5.53 -3.47
C ARG A 31 9.11 6.08 -3.95
N ARG A 32 9.09 7.29 -4.51
CA ARG A 32 10.31 8.03 -4.86
C ARG A 32 10.76 8.80 -3.63
N VAL A 33 11.95 8.48 -3.12
CA VAL A 33 12.51 9.10 -1.92
C VAL A 33 13.93 9.56 -2.24
N PRO A 34 14.34 10.78 -1.86
CA PRO A 34 15.72 11.21 -2.01
C PRO A 34 16.65 10.36 -1.14
N HIS A 35 17.83 10.02 -1.65
CA HIS A 35 18.88 9.45 -0.84
C HIS A 35 19.28 10.45 0.26
N PRO A 36 19.43 10.05 1.54
CA PRO A 36 19.65 10.97 2.65
C PRO A 36 20.89 11.86 2.47
N LEU A 37 21.97 11.32 1.92
CA LEU A 37 23.23 12.05 1.72
C LEU A 37 23.33 12.73 0.33
N TYR A 38 23.22 11.95 -0.74
CA TYR A 38 23.40 12.43 -2.11
C TYR A 38 22.18 13.09 -2.76
N LYS A 39 21.02 13.11 -2.10
CA LYS A 39 19.73 13.64 -2.61
C LYS A 39 19.24 13.08 -3.96
N ARG A 40 19.96 12.13 -4.56
CA ARG A 40 19.52 11.39 -5.76
C ARG A 40 18.18 10.71 -5.49
N ILE A 41 17.22 10.86 -6.40
CA ILE A 41 15.90 10.25 -6.27
C ILE A 41 16.04 8.73 -6.47
N ILE A 42 15.63 7.96 -5.46
CA ILE A 42 15.65 6.49 -5.49
C ILE A 42 14.22 5.97 -5.32
N THR A 43 13.87 4.95 -6.10
CA THR A 43 12.60 4.24 -5.97
C THR A 43 12.73 3.17 -4.88
N LYS A 44 12.06 3.37 -3.74
CA LYS A 44 11.92 2.37 -2.69
C LYS A 44 10.61 1.61 -2.87
N ARG A 45 10.67 0.28 -2.87
CA ARG A 45 9.50 -0.61 -2.95
C ARG A 45 9.27 -1.25 -1.59
N LYS A 46 8.02 -1.31 -1.14
CA LYS A 46 7.63 -2.05 0.08
C LYS A 46 6.38 -2.88 -0.21
N LYS A 47 6.40 -4.13 0.24
CA LYS A 47 5.24 -5.03 0.18
C LYS A 47 4.32 -4.79 1.39
N PHE A 48 3.03 -4.80 1.14
CA PHE A 48 1.94 -4.67 2.09
C PHE A 48 1.00 -5.86 1.91
N TYR A 49 0.49 -6.36 3.02
CA TYR A 49 -0.53 -7.41 3.04
C TYR A 49 -1.87 -6.71 3.25
N ALA A 50 -2.78 -6.91 2.30
CA ALA A 50 -4.13 -6.36 2.38
C ALA A 50 -5.14 -7.50 2.45
N HIS A 51 -6.13 -7.35 3.32
CA HIS A 51 -7.23 -8.29 3.47
C HIS A 51 -8.27 -8.02 2.38
N ASP A 52 -8.61 -9.04 1.60
CA ASP A 52 -9.64 -8.99 0.56
C ASP A 52 -10.49 -10.27 0.66
N GLU A 53 -11.71 -10.15 1.18
CA GLU A 53 -12.60 -11.30 1.41
C GLU A 53 -13.26 -11.79 0.13
N GLU A 54 -13.54 -10.90 -0.81
CA GLU A 54 -14.25 -11.21 -2.05
C GLU A 54 -13.28 -11.61 -3.18
N SER A 55 -11.96 -11.59 -2.92
CA SER A 55 -10.90 -11.94 -3.87
C SER A 55 -11.11 -11.29 -5.24
N ARG A 56 -11.57 -10.03 -5.25
CA ARG A 56 -11.90 -9.29 -6.46
C ARG A 56 -10.64 -8.81 -7.18
N ALA A 57 -9.55 -8.59 -6.43
CA ALA A 57 -8.30 -8.15 -7.00
C ALA A 57 -7.58 -9.29 -7.73
N LYS A 58 -7.31 -9.09 -9.02
CA LYS A 58 -6.55 -10.02 -9.88
C LYS A 58 -5.31 -9.33 -10.44
N LEU A 59 -4.31 -10.14 -10.78
CA LEU A 59 -3.12 -9.74 -11.53
C LEU A 59 -3.42 -9.72 -13.03
#